data_AF-A0A7V9WNN2-F1
#
_entry.id   AF-A0A7V9WNN2-F1
#
_cell.length_a   1.000
_cell.length_b   1.000
_cell.length_c   1.000
_cell.angle_alpha   90.00
_cell.angle_beta   90.00
_cell.angle_gamma   90.00
#
_symmetry.space_group_name_H-M   'P 1'
#
loop_
_entity.id
_entity.type
_entity.pdbx_description
1 polymer ?
#
loop_
_entity_poly.entity_id
_entity_poly.type
_entity_poly.pdbx_seq_one_letter_code
_entity_poly.pdbx_strand_id
1 'polypeptide(L)' 'MIMGTAVQRLVRTVLAQADDLESLALTDSLTGLPNYRAWQDGLEREMSRAVRHDEPLCLAMIDLDGSR' A
#
# COMPACT_ATOMS: atom_id res chain seq x y z
N MET A 1 15.97 3.13 -34.70
CA MET A 1 15.42 2.38 -33.54
C MET A 1 14.31 3.20 -32.89
N ILE A 2 13.12 3.30 -33.53
CA ILE A 2 11.99 4.16 -33.06
C ILE A 2 10.86 3.31 -32.44
N MET A 3 10.75 2.05 -32.87
CA MET A 3 9.73 1.10 -32.38
C MET A 3 9.92 0.76 -30.88
N GLY A 4 11.17 0.59 -30.44
CA GLY A 4 11.48 0.21 -29.05
C GLY A 4 11.10 1.27 -28.02
N THR A 5 11.22 2.56 -28.35
CA THR A 5 10.86 3.66 -27.44
C THR A 5 9.34 3.86 -27.33
N ALA A 6 8.60 3.61 -28.42
CA ALA A 6 7.14 3.70 -28.42
C ALA A 6 6.52 2.59 -27.55
N VAL A 7 7.01 1.36 -27.69
CA VAL A 7 6.59 0.23 -26.85
C VAL A 7 6.97 0.48 -25.39
N GLN A 8 8.19 0.95 -25.11
CA GLN A 8 8.59 1.27 -23.73
C GLN A 8 7.75 2.39 -23.09
N ARG A 9 7.33 3.41 -23.85
CA ARG A 9 6.43 4.44 -23.32
C ARG A 9 5.07 3.87 -22.97
N LEU A 10 4.49 3.07 -23.86
CA LEU A 10 3.19 2.43 -23.61
C LEU A 10 3.24 1.54 -22.36
N VAL A 11 4.30 0.73 -22.23
CA VAL A 11 4.51 -0.12 -21.05
C VAL A 11 4.61 0.72 -19.77
N ARG A 12 5.38 1.81 -19.78
CA ARG A 12 5.48 2.71 -18.61
C ARG A 12 4.14 3.36 -18.26
N THR A 13 3.35 3.75 -19.25
CA THR A 13 2.02 4.34 -19.01
C THR A 13 1.06 3.32 -18.43
N VAL A 14 1.06 2.09 -18.94
CA VAL A 14 0.23 1.01 -18.41
C VAL A 14 0.63 0.65 -16.98
N LEU A 15 1.94 0.57 -16.69
CA LEU A 15 2.43 0.29 -15.33
C LEU A 15 2.08 1.43 -14.36
N ALA A 16 2.24 2.69 -14.76
CA ALA A 16 1.85 3.83 -13.92
C ALA A 16 0.34 3.84 -13.62
N GLN A 17 -0.50 3.49 -14.59
CA GLN A 17 -1.95 3.40 -14.37
C GLN A 17 -2.33 2.22 -13.45
N ALA A 18 -1.62 1.10 -13.55
CA ALA A 18 -1.80 -0.03 -12.65
C ALA A 18 -1.39 0.35 -11.22
N ASP A 19 -0.24 0.99 -11.04
CA ASP A 19 0.23 1.52 -9.75
C ASP A 19 -0.76 2.53 -9.16
N ASP A 20 -1.32 3.42 -10.00
CA ASP A 20 -2.33 4.40 -9.58
C ASP A 20 -3.62 3.72 -9.12
N LEU A 21 -4.12 2.73 -9.87
CA LEU A 21 -5.30 1.93 -9.51
C LEU A 21 -5.07 1.11 -8.23
N GLU A 22 -3.89 0.53 -8.09
CA GLU A 22 -3.48 -0.19 -6.88
C GLU A 22 -3.35 0.76 -5.69
N SER A 23 -2.88 1.99 -5.90
CA SER A 23 -2.79 3.02 -4.85
C SER A 23 -4.16 3.52 -4.38
N LEU A 24 -5.17 3.50 -5.26
CA LEU A 24 -6.54 3.88 -4.96
C LEU A 24 -7.31 2.76 -4.24
N ALA A 25 -6.87 1.52 -4.38
CA ALA A 25 -7.41 0.40 -3.61
C ALA A 25 -6.75 0.38 -2.23
N LEU A 26 -7.48 0.71 -1.17
CA LEU A 26 -7.00 0.63 0.22
C LEU A 26 -7.18 -0.76 0.85
N THR A 27 -7.69 -1.73 0.08
CA THR A 27 -8.07 -3.06 0.56
C THR A 27 -7.35 -4.12 -0.26
N ASP A 28 -6.73 -5.08 0.41
CA ASP A 28 -6.14 -6.25 -0.22
C ASP A 28 -7.24 -7.18 -0.73
N SER A 29 -7.22 -7.51 -2.02
CA SER A 29 -8.29 -8.30 -2.65
C SER A 29 -8.31 -9.76 -2.23
N LEU A 30 -7.21 -10.28 -1.68
CA LEU A 30 -7.10 -11.67 -1.22
C LEU A 30 -7.71 -11.87 0.18
N THR A 31 -7.57 -10.87 1.05
CA THR A 31 -7.97 -10.95 2.46
C THR A 31 -9.14 -10.04 2.84
N GLY A 32 -9.44 -9.03 2.02
CA GLY A 32 -10.44 -7.99 2.34
C GLY A 32 -10.00 -7.04 3.45
N LEU A 33 -8.76 -7.17 3.94
CA LEU A 33 -8.19 -6.32 4.98
C LEU A 33 -7.58 -5.05 4.38
N PRO A 34 -7.36 -3.99 5.20
CA PRO A 34 -6.55 -2.85 4.77
C PRO A 34 -5.23 -3.33 4.21
N ASN A 35 -4.89 -2.89 3.01
CA ASN A 35 -3.61 -3.23 2.42
C ASN A 35 -2.47 -2.49 3.14
N TYR A 36 -1.23 -2.82 2.76
CA TYR A 36 -0.05 -2.23 3.39
C TYR A 36 -0.06 -0.70 3.38
N ARG A 37 -0.55 -0.08 2.30
CA ARG A 37 -0.65 1.38 2.19
C ARG A 37 -1.67 1.96 3.18
N ALA A 38 -2.87 1.39 3.24
CA ALA A 38 -3.89 1.80 4.18
C ALA A 38 -3.45 1.62 5.64
N TRP A 39 -2.69 0.57 5.92
CA TRP A 39 -2.09 0.33 7.24
C TRP A 39 -1.07 1.41 7.60
N GLN A 40 -0.15 1.77 6.70
CA GLN A 40 0.83 2.85 6.92
C GLN A 40 0.15 4.19 7.19
N ASP A 41 -0.82 4.57 6.35
CA ASP A 41 -1.59 5.81 6.51
C ASP A 41 -2.33 5.83 7.86
N GLY A 42 -2.85 4.69 8.29
CA GLY A 42 -3.50 4.52 9.59
C GLY A 42 -2.51 4.66 10.75
N LEU A 43 -1.35 4.02 10.68
CA LEU A 43 -0.33 4.05 11.72
C LEU A 43 0.20 5.48 11.94
N GLU A 44 0.49 6.22 10.87
CA GLU A 44 0.96 7.62 10.98
C GLU A 44 -0.06 8.51 11.69
N ARG A 45 -1.36 8.32 11.41
CA ARG A 45 -2.45 9.05 12.07
C ARG A 45 -2.51 8.73 13.56
N GLU A 46 -2.42 7.44 13.90
CA GLU A 46 -2.50 6.98 15.29
C GLU A 46 -1.27 7.39 16.12
N MET A 47 -0.07 7.35 15.54
CA MET A 47 1.14 7.89 16.15
C MET A 47 1.01 9.39 16.41
N SER A 48 0.51 10.15 15.43
CA SER A 48 0.28 11.58 15.57
C SER A 48 -0.75 11.90 16.66
N ARG A 49 -1.77 11.05 16.81
CA ARG A 49 -2.78 11.17 17.88
C ARG A 49 -2.15 10.89 19.25
N ALA A 50 -1.42 9.79 19.38
CA ALA A 50 -0.76 9.40 20.62
C ALA A 50 0.18 10.50 21.15
N VAL A 51 1.01 11.08 20.29
CA VAL A 51 1.89 12.21 20.64
C VAL A 51 1.09 13.44 21.06
N ARG A 52 0.00 13.76 20.37
CA ARG A 52 -0.82 14.95 20.66
C ARG A 52 -1.54 14.86 22.00
N HIS A 53 -1.93 13.66 22.40
CA HIS A 53 -2.75 13.42 23.59
C HIS A 53 -1.96 12.82 24.77
N ASP A 54 -0.65 12.63 24.61
CA ASP A 54 0.23 11.96 25.59
C ASP A 54 -0.30 10.57 25.99
N GLU A 55 -0.84 9.85 25.01
CA GLU A 55 -1.42 8.51 25.20
C GLU A 55 -0.43 7.43 24.76
N PRO A 56 -0.31 6.31 25.50
CA PRO A 56 0.50 5.19 25.06
C PRO A 56 -0.12 4.49 23.84
N LEU A 57 0.71 4.18 22.84
CA LEU A 57 0.34 3.41 21.65
C LEU A 57 1.01 2.03 21.70
N CYS A 58 0.28 0.98 21.30
CA CYS A 58 0.80 -0.37 21.14
C CYS A 58 0.49 -0.90 19.74
N LEU A 59 1.46 -1.57 19.12
CA LEU A 59 1.31 -2.24 17.83
C LEU A 59 1.51 -3.74 18.03
N ALA A 60 0.52 -4.54 17.62
CA ALA A 60 0.63 -5.99 17.57
C ALA A 60 0.75 -6.44 16.11
N MET A 61 1.82 -7.17 15.79
CA MET A 61 2.05 -7.75 14.47
C MET A 61 1.89 -9.25 14.56
N ILE A 62 1.06 -9.82 13.68
CA ILE A 62 0.76 -11.24 13.63
C ILE A 62 1.19 -11.72 12.25
N ASP A 63 2.10 -12.68 12.21
CA ASP A 63 2.46 -13.39 10.99
C ASP A 63 1.78 -14.75 11.00
N LEU A 64 1.10 -15.09 9.91
CA LEU A 64 0.38 -16.36 9.77
C LEU A 64 1.24 -17.32 8.97
N ASP A 65 2.08 -18.09 9.66
CA ASP A 65 2.87 -19.15 9.03
C ASP A 65 1.96 -20.32 8.64
N GLY A 66 1.65 -20.41 7.34
CA GLY A 66 0.75 -21.40 6.77
C GLY A 66 1.02 -21.68 5.30
N SER A 67 2.29 -21.76 4.87
CA SER A 67 2.63 -22.18 3.52
C SER A 67 2.74 -23.71 3.44
N ARG A 68 1.61 -24.38 3.22
CA ARG A 68 1.56 -25.77 2.78
C ARG A 68 0.52 -25.96 1.69
#